data_AF-A0A7W0T1L3-F1
#
_entry.id   AF-A0A7W0T1L3-F1
#
_cell.length_a   1.000
_cell.length_b   1.000
_cell.length_c   1.000
_cell.angle_alpha   90.00
_cell.angle_beta   90.00
_cell.angle_gamma   90.00
#
_symmetry.space_group_name_H-M   'P 1'
#
loop_
_entity.id
_entity.type
_entity.pdbx_description
1 polymer ?
#
loop_
_entity_poly.entity_id
_entity_poly.type
_entity_poly.pdbx_seq_one_letter_code
_entity_poly.pdbx_strand_id
1 'polypeptide(L)'
;MTDRGGAPALIRVDSADEQYAYMLARFGDPALWSVQSQLFAMTPDGRDAERVDVSLPSGSVARVTFVSSEEDDSFNTLVVNEDSTGFLDRVMESASAFSESNPPHHPGTLARFPVPSAGYANALSVPMPVLALEAGKRGLYAPPRVVVIDHGTGEARGVGEYPGFDPERWPPERLGDWPPRTLAGMHRLQLQGTIMRFSAVWSRILKAWFAKEIMDSPDLTADVAEALETRVILDLPELLPYYDRLNPVFAKWLTRHSVAG
;
A
#
# COMPACT_ATOMS: atom_id res chain seq x y z
N MET A 1 -10.65 19.01 -10.94
CA MET A 1 -11.05 18.12 -9.84
C MET A 1 -12.56 18.03 -9.88
N THR A 2 -13.10 17.01 -10.55
CA THR A 2 -14.55 16.84 -10.72
C THR A 2 -15.15 16.28 -9.44
N ASP A 3 -16.17 16.99 -8.97
CA ASP A 3 -17.07 16.61 -7.90
C ASP A 3 -17.74 15.27 -8.24
N ARG A 4 -17.33 14.19 -7.55
CA ARG A 4 -17.97 12.87 -7.67
C ARG A 4 -19.03 12.77 -6.57
N GLY A 5 -20.24 13.23 -6.88
CA GLY A 5 -21.45 12.99 -6.09
C GLY A 5 -21.91 11.52 -6.13
N GLY A 6 -21.05 10.61 -5.68
CA GLY A 6 -21.44 9.25 -5.30
C GLY A 6 -21.81 9.20 -3.82
N ALA A 7 -22.50 8.15 -3.38
CA ALA A 7 -22.71 7.88 -1.96
C ALA A 7 -21.40 8.07 -1.16
N PRO A 8 -21.43 8.62 0.06
CA PRO A 8 -20.20 8.89 0.81
C PRO A 8 -19.44 7.57 0.97
N ALA A 9 -18.22 7.52 0.42
CA ALA A 9 -17.37 6.33 0.52
C ALA A 9 -17.17 5.99 1.99
N LEU A 10 -17.52 4.76 2.37
CA LEU A 10 -17.22 4.20 3.68
C LEU A 10 -15.75 3.84 3.69
N ILE A 11 -15.01 4.37 4.67
CA ILE A 11 -13.56 4.22 4.76
C ILE A 11 -13.25 3.32 5.95
N ARG A 12 -12.72 2.13 5.69
CA ARG A 12 -12.27 1.20 6.73
C ARG A 12 -10.99 1.68 7.38
N VAL A 13 -10.93 1.64 8.71
CA VAL A 13 -9.79 2.05 9.53
C VAL A 13 -9.64 1.16 10.76
N ASP A 14 -8.40 0.81 11.10
CA ASP A 14 -8.04 0.02 12.28
C ASP A 14 -7.75 0.91 13.50
N SER A 15 -7.46 2.20 13.29
CA SER A 15 -7.05 3.11 14.37
C SER A 15 -7.31 4.58 14.06
N ALA A 16 -7.23 5.42 15.09
CA ALA A 16 -7.27 6.88 14.93
C ALA A 16 -6.07 7.41 14.12
N ASP A 17 -4.91 6.74 14.23
CA ASP A 17 -3.74 7.08 13.43
C ASP A 17 -3.97 6.79 11.94
N GLU A 18 -4.66 5.68 11.61
CA GLU A 18 -5.06 5.40 10.23
C GLU A 18 -6.11 6.41 9.72
N GLN A 19 -7.07 6.83 10.55
CA GLN A 19 -8.00 7.90 10.18
C GLN A 19 -7.24 9.17 9.81
N TYR A 20 -6.31 9.59 10.66
CA TYR A 20 -5.51 10.79 10.40
C TYR A 20 -4.62 10.62 9.16
N ALA A 21 -4.05 9.43 8.94
CA ALA A 21 -3.29 9.10 7.73
C ALA A 21 -4.16 9.22 6.47
N TYR A 22 -5.40 8.70 6.49
CA TYR A 22 -6.36 8.88 5.40
C TYR A 22 -6.63 10.36 5.13
N MET A 23 -6.88 11.15 6.18
CA MET A 23 -7.14 12.58 6.08
C MET A 23 -5.97 13.31 5.41
N LEU A 24 -4.74 13.04 5.84
CA LEU A 24 -3.52 13.58 5.25
C LEU A 24 -3.35 13.15 3.78
N ALA A 25 -3.56 11.87 3.47
CA ALA A 25 -3.44 11.35 2.12
C ALA A 25 -4.47 11.99 1.16
N ARG A 26 -5.71 12.17 1.64
CA ARG A 26 -6.84 12.64 0.84
C ARG A 26 -6.87 14.16 0.66
N PHE A 27 -6.59 14.91 1.72
CA PHE A 27 -6.76 16.36 1.78
C PHE A 27 -5.43 17.14 1.75
N GLY A 28 -4.31 16.45 1.87
CA GLY A 28 -2.98 17.02 1.73
C GLY A 28 -2.48 17.74 2.99
N ASP A 29 -1.82 18.87 2.79
CA ASP A 29 -1.20 19.66 3.88
C ASP A 29 -2.23 19.97 4.98
N PRO A 30 -2.01 19.54 6.24
CA PRO A 30 -2.93 19.75 7.35
C PRO A 30 -3.12 21.23 7.72
N ALA A 31 -2.26 22.14 7.25
CA ALA A 31 -2.50 23.58 7.41
C ALA A 31 -3.63 24.12 6.52
N LEU A 32 -4.04 23.35 5.51
CA LEU A 32 -5.02 23.76 4.50
C LEU A 32 -6.45 23.29 4.80
N TRP A 33 -6.63 22.37 5.74
CA TRP A 33 -7.94 21.81 6.08
C TRP A 33 -8.14 21.74 7.58
N SER A 34 -9.39 21.68 8.02
CA SER A 34 -9.73 21.57 9.45
C SER A 34 -10.96 20.72 9.66
N VAL A 35 -10.96 19.90 10.70
CA VAL A 35 -12.16 19.16 11.13
C VAL A 35 -13.15 20.15 11.74
N GLN A 36 -14.35 20.23 11.15
CA GLN A 36 -15.44 21.08 11.64
C GLN A 36 -16.31 20.34 12.66
N SER A 37 -16.59 19.06 12.40
CA SER A 37 -17.33 18.21 13.32
C SER A 37 -16.91 16.76 13.17
N GLN A 38 -17.04 16.02 14.27
CA GLN A 38 -16.76 14.59 14.39
C GLN A 38 -17.85 14.01 15.27
N LEU A 39 -18.61 13.07 14.74
CA LEU A 39 -19.81 12.52 15.37
C LEU A 39 -19.86 11.01 15.16
N PHE A 40 -20.20 10.29 16.22
CA PHE A 40 -20.60 8.91 16.11
C PHE A 40 -21.94 8.79 15.38
N ALA A 41 -22.03 7.86 14.46
CA ALA A 41 -23.20 7.57 13.65
C ALA A 41 -23.33 6.05 13.48
N MET A 42 -24.52 5.60 13.04
CA MET A 42 -24.66 4.26 12.47
C MET A 42 -24.78 4.38 10.96
N THR A 43 -24.15 3.45 10.25
CA THR A 43 -24.35 3.28 8.81
C THR A 43 -25.74 2.69 8.51
N PRO A 44 -26.24 2.77 7.26
CA PRO A 44 -27.54 2.18 6.89
C PRO A 44 -27.66 0.68 7.15
N ASP A 45 -26.54 -0.04 7.12
CA ASP A 45 -26.41 -1.47 7.45
C ASP A 45 -26.16 -1.74 8.94
N GLY A 46 -26.22 -0.71 9.80
CA GLY A 46 -26.21 -0.85 11.26
C GLY A 46 -24.83 -0.99 11.89
N ARG A 47 -23.74 -0.70 11.16
CA ARG A 47 -22.38 -0.68 11.71
C ARG A 47 -22.12 0.64 12.43
N ASP A 48 -21.32 0.56 13.49
CA ASP A 48 -20.78 1.75 14.14
C ASP A 48 -19.85 2.49 13.17
N ALA A 49 -20.05 3.80 13.08
CA ALA A 49 -19.29 4.66 12.21
C ALA A 49 -18.97 5.99 12.88
N GLU A 50 -17.91 6.60 12.37
CA GLU A 50 -17.50 7.94 12.74
C GLU A 50 -17.59 8.85 11.52
N ARG A 51 -18.46 9.85 11.59
CA ARG A 51 -18.64 10.83 10.53
C ARG A 51 -17.84 12.09 10.84
N VAL A 52 -16.99 12.46 9.90
CA VAL A 52 -16.13 13.64 10.00
C VAL A 52 -16.45 14.59 8.86
N ASP A 53 -16.78 15.84 9.22
CA ASP A 53 -16.97 16.94 8.27
C ASP A 53 -15.71 17.82 8.26
N VAL A 54 -15.14 18.03 7.08
CA VAL A 54 -13.81 18.60 6.85
C VAL A 54 -13.94 19.86 6.01
N SER A 55 -13.49 21.00 6.55
CA SER A 55 -13.39 22.24 5.79
C SER A 55 -12.19 22.19 4.84
N LEU A 56 -12.40 22.54 3.57
CA LEU A 56 -11.33 22.61 2.56
C LEU A 56 -10.97 24.07 2.22
N PRO A 57 -9.79 24.33 1.62
CA PRO A 57 -9.37 25.69 1.22
C PRO A 57 -10.35 26.40 0.28
N SER A 58 -11.10 25.63 -0.51
CA SER A 58 -12.13 26.10 -1.43
C SER A 58 -13.36 26.67 -0.72
N GLY A 59 -13.48 26.52 0.60
CA GLY A 59 -14.67 26.84 1.37
C GLY A 59 -15.77 25.76 1.33
N SER A 60 -15.55 24.67 0.59
CA SER A 60 -16.44 23.50 0.59
C SER A 60 -16.19 22.61 1.81
N VAL A 61 -17.21 21.84 2.20
CA VAL A 61 -17.11 20.83 3.25
C VAL A 61 -17.11 19.45 2.60
N ALA A 62 -16.07 18.66 2.87
CA ALA A 62 -16.03 17.24 2.53
C ALA A 62 -16.50 16.41 3.72
N ARG A 63 -17.33 15.39 3.46
CA ARG A 63 -17.79 14.46 4.49
C ARG A 63 -17.12 13.11 4.28
N VAL A 64 -16.54 12.57 5.35
CA VAL A 64 -15.94 11.25 5.39
C VAL A 64 -16.67 10.42 6.43
N THR A 65 -16.91 9.15 6.15
CA THR A 65 -17.49 8.20 7.12
C THR A 65 -16.50 7.07 7.31
N PHE A 66 -15.93 6.97 8.51
CA PHE A 66 -15.04 5.90 8.91
C PHE A 66 -15.83 4.77 9.55
N VAL A 67 -15.45 3.54 9.25
CA VAL A 67 -15.97 2.31 9.88
C VAL A 67 -14.80 1.48 10.36
N SER A 68 -14.96 0.74 11.46
CA SER A 68 -13.91 -0.16 11.93
C SER A 68 -13.60 -1.22 10.86
N SER A 69 -12.32 -1.52 10.64
CA SER A 69 -11.94 -2.70 9.85
C SER A 69 -11.97 -3.99 10.65
N GLU A 70 -12.06 -3.94 11.98
CA GLU A 70 -12.32 -5.14 12.79
C GLU A 70 -13.74 -5.63 12.47
N GLU A 71 -13.83 -6.81 11.85
CA GLU A 71 -15.07 -7.57 11.92
C GLU A 71 -15.26 -7.96 13.39
N ASP A 72 -16.49 -7.86 13.88
CA ASP A 72 -16.94 -8.13 15.25
C ASP A 72 -16.27 -9.40 15.82
N ASP A 73 -15.08 -9.24 16.40
CA ASP A 73 -14.30 -10.34 16.93
C ASP A 73 -15.00 -10.76 18.21
N SER A 74 -15.71 -11.88 18.14
CA SER A 74 -16.27 -12.54 19.31
C SER A 74 -15.21 -12.54 20.42
N PHE A 75 -15.62 -12.26 21.67
CA PHE A 75 -14.80 -12.11 22.89
C PHE A 75 -13.68 -13.16 23.13
N ASN A 76 -13.52 -14.18 22.29
CA ASN A 76 -12.57 -15.28 22.42
C ASN A 76 -11.30 -15.19 21.55
N THR A 77 -11.13 -14.21 20.67
CA THR A 77 -9.92 -14.10 19.86
C THR A 77 -8.98 -13.00 20.39
N LEU A 78 -8.17 -13.33 21.40
CA LEU A 78 -6.97 -12.56 21.74
C LEU A 78 -5.89 -12.80 20.66
N VAL A 79 -6.18 -12.44 19.41
CA VAL A 79 -5.10 -12.13 18.46
C VAL A 79 -4.80 -10.67 18.68
N VAL A 80 -3.60 -10.37 19.15
CA VAL A 80 -3.06 -9.01 19.07
C VAL A 80 -2.96 -8.73 17.57
N ASN A 81 -4.02 -8.14 17.00
CA ASN A 81 -4.03 -7.69 15.62
C ASN A 81 -2.97 -6.60 15.53
N GLU A 82 -1.83 -6.99 14.98
CA GLU A 82 -0.77 -6.05 14.70
C GLU A 82 -1.31 -4.98 13.77
N ASP A 83 -1.16 -3.71 14.16
CA ASP A 83 -1.63 -2.56 13.40
C ASP A 83 -1.23 -2.75 11.92
N SER A 84 -2.24 -2.76 11.05
CA SER A 84 -2.07 -3.01 9.62
C SER A 84 -1.07 -2.04 8.98
N THR A 85 -0.88 -0.86 9.57
CA THR A 85 0.12 0.13 9.13
C THR A 85 1.56 -0.35 9.31
N GLY A 86 1.88 -1.06 10.40
CA GLY A 86 3.25 -1.48 10.73
C GLY A 86 3.72 -2.75 10.01
N PHE A 87 2.79 -3.55 9.47
CA PHE A 87 3.10 -4.82 8.82
C PHE A 87 4.03 -4.69 7.62
N LEU A 88 3.73 -3.77 6.70
CA LEU A 88 4.55 -3.63 5.50
C LEU A 88 5.94 -3.08 5.81
N ASP A 89 6.05 -2.16 6.76
CA ASP A 89 7.34 -1.60 7.15
C ASP A 89 8.26 -2.71 7.65
N ARG A 90 7.79 -3.58 8.55
CA ARG A 90 8.57 -4.74 9.00
C ARG A 90 8.94 -5.69 7.86
N VAL A 91 8.02 -5.98 6.94
CA VAL A 91 8.30 -6.86 5.78
C VAL A 91 9.38 -6.24 4.88
N MET A 92 9.31 -4.94 4.59
CA MET A 92 10.28 -4.24 3.75
C MET A 92 11.64 -4.08 4.43
N GLU A 93 11.66 -3.83 5.75
CA GLU A 93 12.88 -3.82 6.57
C GLU A 93 13.55 -5.20 6.60
N SER A 94 12.79 -6.26 6.91
CA SER A 94 13.26 -7.65 6.86
C SER A 94 13.85 -8.00 5.51
N ALA A 95 13.17 -7.61 4.42
CA ALA A 95 13.66 -7.87 3.06
C ALA A 95 14.97 -7.14 2.76
N SER A 96 15.08 -5.88 3.18
CA SER A 96 16.30 -5.08 2.99
C SER A 96 17.47 -5.68 3.75
N ALA A 97 17.30 -5.97 5.04
CA ALA A 97 18.33 -6.58 5.89
C ALA A 97 18.76 -7.96 5.37
N PHE A 98 17.81 -8.76 4.88
CA PHE A 98 18.12 -10.08 4.33
C PHE A 98 18.86 -9.99 2.99
N SER A 99 18.49 -9.07 2.11
CA SER A 99 19.21 -8.82 0.85
C SER A 99 20.65 -8.35 1.09
N GLU A 100 20.87 -7.50 2.09
CA GLU A 100 22.19 -6.98 2.44
C GLU A 100 23.12 -8.06 3.01
N SER A 101 22.59 -8.99 3.79
CA SER A 101 23.37 -10.08 4.42
C SER A 101 23.65 -11.27 3.49
N ASN A 102 22.97 -11.36 2.34
CA ASN A 102 23.07 -12.50 1.44
C ASN A 102 23.57 -12.06 0.04
N PRO A 103 24.73 -12.55 -0.44
CA PRO A 103 25.23 -12.24 -1.79
C PRO A 103 24.39 -12.91 -2.90
N PRO A 104 24.49 -12.46 -4.17
CA PRO A 104 25.27 -11.31 -4.63
C PRO A 104 24.66 -9.98 -4.20
N HIS A 105 25.50 -9.03 -3.78
CA HIS A 105 25.04 -7.72 -3.34
C HIS A 105 24.87 -6.78 -4.54
N HIS A 106 23.76 -6.05 -4.58
CA HIS A 106 23.58 -4.95 -5.52
C HIS A 106 23.48 -3.65 -4.71
N PRO A 107 24.49 -2.77 -4.79
CA PRO A 107 24.47 -1.51 -4.07
C PRO A 107 23.22 -0.68 -4.40
N GLY A 108 22.60 -0.09 -3.38
CA GLY A 108 21.43 0.77 -3.55
C GLY A 108 20.11 0.01 -3.73
N THR A 109 20.03 -1.29 -3.43
CA THR A 109 18.75 -2.01 -3.42
C THR A 109 17.77 -1.37 -2.44
N LEU A 110 16.55 -1.16 -2.90
CA LEU A 110 15.45 -0.56 -2.15
C LEU A 110 14.27 -1.52 -2.17
N ALA A 111 13.83 -2.02 -1.03
CA ALA A 111 12.61 -2.83 -0.96
C ALA A 111 11.41 -2.02 -1.46
N ARG A 112 10.55 -2.67 -2.24
CA ARG A 112 9.27 -2.10 -2.71
C ARG A 112 8.10 -2.99 -2.30
N PHE A 113 6.89 -2.56 -2.62
CA PHE A 113 5.67 -3.13 -2.06
C PHE A 113 5.58 -4.64 -2.29
N PRO A 114 5.40 -5.46 -1.24
CA PRO A 114 5.31 -6.89 -1.39
C PRO A 114 4.05 -7.30 -2.18
N VAL A 115 4.16 -8.37 -2.95
CA VAL A 115 3.00 -9.08 -3.53
C VAL A 115 3.00 -10.53 -3.05
N PRO A 116 1.88 -11.25 -3.03
CA PRO A 116 1.89 -12.67 -2.71
C PRO A 116 2.81 -13.45 -3.66
N SER A 117 3.65 -14.31 -3.10
CA SER A 117 4.59 -15.13 -3.85
C SER A 117 3.87 -16.23 -4.62
N ALA A 118 4.15 -16.36 -5.92
CA ALA A 118 3.63 -17.45 -6.74
C ALA A 118 4.34 -18.79 -6.47
N GLY A 119 5.62 -18.74 -6.06
CA GLY A 119 6.45 -19.93 -5.86
C GLY A 119 6.47 -20.48 -4.44
N TYR A 120 6.02 -19.69 -3.44
CA TYR A 120 6.11 -20.05 -2.03
C TYR A 120 4.76 -19.85 -1.35
N ALA A 121 4.21 -20.92 -0.77
CA ALA A 121 2.94 -20.87 -0.06
C ALA A 121 3.02 -19.97 1.18
N ASN A 122 1.98 -19.17 1.42
CA ASN A 122 1.87 -18.23 2.55
C ASN A 122 3.09 -17.29 2.68
N ALA A 123 3.58 -16.76 1.56
CA ALA A 123 4.74 -15.89 1.51
C ALA A 123 4.52 -14.70 0.59
N LEU A 124 5.27 -13.64 0.82
CA LEU A 124 5.35 -12.42 0.03
C LEU A 124 6.63 -12.41 -0.79
N SER A 125 6.56 -11.93 -2.02
CA SER A 125 7.70 -11.55 -2.85
C SER A 125 7.89 -10.04 -2.80
N VAL A 126 9.04 -9.60 -2.33
CA VAL A 126 9.46 -8.20 -2.23
C VAL A 126 10.44 -7.93 -3.36
N PRO A 127 10.05 -7.17 -4.40
CA PRO A 127 11.00 -6.74 -5.43
C PRO A 127 12.01 -5.76 -4.84
N MET A 128 13.27 -5.90 -5.26
CA MET A 128 14.40 -5.10 -4.78
C MET A 128 15.03 -4.29 -5.93
N PRO A 129 14.37 -3.25 -6.48
CA PRO A 129 14.98 -2.33 -7.44
C PRO A 129 16.21 -1.63 -6.89
N VAL A 130 17.05 -1.14 -7.80
CA VAL A 130 18.27 -0.40 -7.45
C VAL A 130 17.99 1.10 -7.57
N LEU A 131 18.29 1.84 -6.51
CA LEU A 131 18.37 3.29 -6.52
C LEU A 131 19.81 3.72 -6.77
N ALA A 132 20.06 4.37 -7.90
CA ALA A 132 21.40 4.84 -8.26
C ALA A 132 21.38 6.27 -8.81
N LEU A 133 22.57 6.89 -8.88
CA LEU A 133 22.77 8.20 -9.50
C LEU A 133 23.28 8.02 -10.93
N GLU A 134 22.62 8.68 -11.89
CA GLU A 134 23.07 8.78 -13.27
C GLU A 134 23.07 10.25 -13.69
N ALA A 135 24.22 10.74 -14.17
CA ALA A 135 24.42 12.14 -14.57
C ALA A 135 23.95 13.16 -13.51
N GLY A 136 24.13 12.84 -12.22
CA GLY A 136 23.74 13.70 -11.10
C GLY A 136 22.25 13.64 -10.71
N LYS A 137 21.45 12.76 -11.33
CA LYS A 137 20.04 12.55 -10.98
C LYS A 137 19.82 11.15 -10.41
N ARG A 138 18.99 11.05 -9.36
CA ARG A 138 18.56 9.76 -8.81
C ARG A 138 17.60 9.08 -9.78
N GLY A 139 17.86 7.83 -10.09
CA GLY A 139 17.00 6.98 -10.91
C GLY A 139 16.72 5.66 -10.23
N LEU A 140 15.52 5.13 -10.46
CA LEU A 140 15.16 3.79 -10.06
C LEU A 140 15.38 2.84 -11.24
N TYR A 141 16.03 1.72 -10.98
CA TYR A 141 16.36 0.69 -11.96
C TYR A 141 15.61 -0.60 -11.61
N ALA A 142 15.31 -1.38 -12.64
CA ALA A 142 14.59 -2.64 -12.56
C ALA A 142 15.18 -3.55 -11.47
N PRO A 143 14.33 -4.29 -10.72
CA PRO A 143 14.79 -5.20 -9.68
C PRO A 143 15.70 -6.27 -10.27
N PRO A 144 16.99 -6.34 -9.86
CA PRO A 144 17.82 -7.52 -10.12
C PRO A 144 17.47 -8.68 -9.18
N ARG A 145 16.83 -8.39 -8.03
CA ARG A 145 16.55 -9.36 -6.98
C ARG A 145 15.11 -9.31 -6.49
N VAL A 146 14.70 -10.43 -5.91
CA VAL A 146 13.48 -10.59 -5.13
C VAL A 146 13.82 -11.27 -3.81
N VAL A 147 13.26 -10.77 -2.71
CA VAL A 147 13.32 -11.41 -1.41
C VAL A 147 11.96 -12.03 -1.11
N VAL A 148 11.95 -13.24 -0.57
CA VAL A 148 10.74 -13.93 -0.16
C VAL A 148 10.62 -13.84 1.36
N ILE A 149 9.50 -13.30 1.84
CA ILE A 149 9.19 -13.13 3.26
C ILE A 149 8.00 -14.02 3.60
N ASP A 150 8.04 -14.71 4.74
CA ASP A 150 6.89 -15.41 5.29
C ASP A 150 5.80 -14.42 5.71
N HIS A 151 4.56 -14.59 5.24
CA HIS A 151 3.50 -13.63 5.52
C HIS A 151 3.08 -13.61 7.00
N GLY A 152 3.09 -14.78 7.68
CA GLY A 152 2.60 -14.89 9.05
C GLY A 152 3.61 -14.42 10.10
N THR A 153 4.90 -14.60 9.82
CA THR A 153 5.99 -14.30 10.77
C THR A 153 6.78 -13.05 10.41
N GLY A 154 6.73 -12.59 9.14
CA GLY A 154 7.57 -11.49 8.66
C GLY A 154 9.05 -11.86 8.48
N GLU A 155 9.41 -13.13 8.66
CA GLU A 155 10.78 -13.63 8.52
C GLU A 155 11.15 -13.88 7.06
N ALA A 156 12.39 -13.57 6.69
CA ALA A 156 12.89 -13.86 5.35
C ALA A 156 13.14 -15.35 5.13
N ARG A 157 12.53 -15.90 4.07
CA ARG A 157 12.67 -17.30 3.65
C ARG A 157 13.81 -17.49 2.65
N GLY A 158 14.13 -16.46 1.86
CA GLY A 158 15.16 -16.57 0.83
C GLY A 158 15.27 -15.33 -0.03
N VAL A 159 16.34 -15.27 -0.81
CA VAL A 159 16.60 -14.20 -1.78
C VAL A 159 17.11 -14.83 -3.06
N GLY A 160 16.69 -14.28 -4.20
CA GLY A 160 17.11 -14.78 -5.50
C GLY A 160 17.12 -13.68 -6.55
N GLU A 161 17.52 -14.06 -7.75
CA GLU A 161 17.41 -13.21 -8.92
C GLU A 161 15.94 -12.97 -9.26
N TYR A 162 15.67 -11.76 -9.73
CA TYR A 162 14.34 -11.40 -10.19
C TYR A 162 13.98 -12.15 -11.48
N PRO A 163 12.73 -12.62 -11.67
CA PRO A 163 12.34 -13.29 -12.91
C PRO A 163 12.61 -12.47 -14.17
N GLY A 164 13.53 -12.97 -15.00
CA GLY A 164 13.95 -12.34 -16.26
C GLY A 164 15.06 -11.30 -16.12
N PHE A 165 15.70 -11.20 -14.96
CA PHE A 165 16.97 -10.46 -14.81
C PHE A 165 18.09 -11.16 -15.61
N ASP A 166 18.94 -10.36 -16.26
CA ASP A 166 20.12 -10.82 -17.00
C ASP A 166 21.36 -10.18 -16.38
N PRO A 167 22.19 -10.94 -15.63
CA PRO A 167 23.36 -10.38 -14.95
C PRO A 167 24.43 -9.86 -15.92
N GLU A 168 24.44 -10.31 -17.17
CA GLU A 168 25.39 -9.83 -18.20
C GLU A 168 25.00 -8.44 -18.73
N ARG A 169 23.78 -7.98 -18.47
CA ARG A 169 23.28 -6.65 -18.86
C ARG A 169 23.21 -5.72 -17.66
N TRP A 170 24.39 -5.31 -17.17
CA TRP A 170 24.52 -4.36 -16.06
C TRP A 170 24.80 -2.93 -16.55
N PRO A 171 24.15 -1.89 -15.98
CA PRO A 171 23.11 -1.94 -14.95
C PRO A 171 21.77 -2.46 -15.49
N PRO A 172 20.84 -2.89 -14.62
CA PRO A 172 19.47 -3.21 -15.01
C PRO A 172 18.81 -2.03 -15.76
N GLU A 173 17.67 -2.28 -16.41
CA GLU A 173 16.95 -1.22 -17.12
C GLU A 173 16.56 -0.06 -16.18
N ARG A 174 16.81 1.18 -16.61
CA ARG A 174 16.34 2.37 -15.89
C ARG A 174 14.84 2.53 -16.08
N LEU A 175 14.08 2.59 -14.99
CA LEU A 175 12.63 2.74 -15.00
C LEU A 175 12.19 4.21 -14.98
N GLY A 176 12.94 5.08 -14.32
CA GLY A 176 12.59 6.50 -14.27
C GLY A 176 13.35 7.29 -13.23
N ASP A 177 13.00 8.58 -13.11
CA ASP A 177 13.52 9.46 -12.06
C ASP A 177 12.96 9.05 -10.69
N TRP A 178 13.80 9.13 -9.65
CA TRP A 178 13.37 8.87 -8.27
C TRP A 178 13.65 10.08 -7.37
N PRO A 179 12.70 10.49 -6.50
CA PRO A 179 11.35 9.95 -6.33
C PRO A 179 10.43 10.27 -7.52
N PRO A 180 9.29 9.57 -7.68
CA PRO A 180 8.28 9.90 -8.68
C PRO A 180 7.86 11.38 -8.57
N ARG A 181 7.52 12.01 -9.71
CA ARG A 181 7.15 13.44 -9.74
C ARG A 181 5.96 13.78 -8.83
N THR A 182 5.05 12.82 -8.64
CA THR A 182 3.93 12.88 -7.70
C THR A 182 4.36 13.12 -6.26
N LEU A 183 5.54 12.64 -5.86
CA LEU A 183 6.09 12.80 -4.51
C LEU A 183 6.98 14.03 -4.36
N ALA A 184 7.63 14.47 -5.45
CA ALA A 184 8.64 15.53 -5.39
C ALA A 184 8.12 16.88 -4.86
N GLY A 185 6.82 17.15 -4.99
CA GLY A 185 6.16 18.36 -4.47
C GLY A 185 5.26 18.14 -3.25
N MET A 186 5.24 16.93 -2.70
CA MET A 186 4.30 16.55 -1.64
C MET A 186 4.78 17.05 -0.27
N HIS A 187 3.86 17.60 0.54
CA HIS A 187 4.17 17.99 1.92
C HIS A 187 4.60 16.76 2.74
N ARG A 188 5.56 16.91 3.67
CA ARG A 188 6.11 15.79 4.44
C ARG A 188 5.03 14.99 5.19
N LEU A 189 4.11 15.68 5.87
CA LEU A 189 3.03 15.01 6.61
C LEU A 189 2.05 14.31 5.65
N GLN A 190 1.78 14.90 4.48
CA GLN A 190 0.97 14.25 3.46
C GLN A 190 1.64 12.95 3.00
N LEU A 191 2.93 12.99 2.68
CA LEU A 191 3.68 11.79 2.27
C LEU A 191 3.64 10.69 3.33
N GLN A 192 3.87 11.05 4.59
CA GLN A 192 3.78 10.11 5.71
C GLN A 192 2.38 9.48 5.80
N GLY A 193 1.33 10.30 5.77
CA GLY A 193 -0.05 9.82 5.77
C GLY A 193 -0.38 8.93 4.57
N THR A 194 0.10 9.28 3.37
CA THR A 194 -0.07 8.46 2.16
C THR A 194 0.61 7.10 2.28
N ILE A 195 1.83 7.04 2.83
CA ILE A 195 2.54 5.78 3.06
C ILE A 195 1.82 4.93 4.11
N MET A 196 1.43 5.53 5.24
CA MET A 196 0.71 4.82 6.31
C MET A 196 -0.63 4.27 5.79
N ARG A 197 -1.39 5.09 5.07
CA ARG A 197 -2.69 4.69 4.51
C ARG A 197 -2.54 3.58 3.47
N PHE A 198 -1.58 3.72 2.54
CA PHE A 198 -1.28 2.64 1.60
C PHE A 198 -0.92 1.35 2.33
N SER A 199 -0.11 1.45 3.40
CA SER A 199 0.35 0.28 4.12
C SER A 199 -0.78 -0.48 4.82
N ALA A 200 -1.69 0.24 5.46
CA ALA A 200 -2.87 -0.36 6.08
C ALA A 200 -3.78 -1.06 5.07
N VAL A 201 -4.15 -0.35 3.99
CA VAL A 201 -5.04 -0.88 2.95
C VAL A 201 -4.39 -2.08 2.25
N TRP A 202 -3.11 -1.98 1.89
CA TRP A 202 -2.41 -3.06 1.21
C TRP A 202 -2.20 -4.28 2.12
N SER A 203 -1.97 -4.08 3.42
CA SER A 203 -1.95 -5.17 4.41
C SER A 203 -3.30 -5.90 4.47
N ARG A 204 -4.42 -5.18 4.52
CA ARG A 204 -5.77 -5.79 4.45
C ARG A 204 -5.98 -6.58 3.16
N ILE A 205 -5.55 -6.05 2.01
CA ILE A 205 -5.62 -6.76 0.72
C ILE A 205 -4.81 -8.06 0.76
N LEU A 206 -3.59 -8.04 1.32
CA LEU A 206 -2.76 -9.24 1.45
C LEU A 206 -3.41 -10.27 2.38
N LYS A 207 -3.97 -9.85 3.53
CA LYS A 207 -4.74 -10.71 4.44
C LYS A 207 -5.91 -11.38 3.71
N ALA A 208 -6.73 -10.60 3.01
CA ALA A 208 -7.88 -11.10 2.23
C ALA A 208 -7.46 -12.11 1.15
N TRP A 209 -6.35 -11.85 0.45
CA TRP A 209 -5.80 -12.78 -0.53
C TRP A 209 -5.43 -14.13 0.10
N PHE A 210 -4.72 -14.14 1.23
CA PHE A 210 -4.32 -15.39 1.88
C PHE A 210 -5.49 -16.12 2.56
N ALA A 211 -6.48 -15.38 3.06
CA ALA A 211 -7.74 -15.92 3.55
C ALA A 211 -8.64 -16.50 2.43
N LYS A 212 -8.31 -16.21 1.16
CA LYS A 212 -9.09 -16.57 -0.03
C LYS A 212 -10.49 -15.98 0.00
N GLU A 213 -10.61 -14.75 0.49
CA GLU A 213 -11.87 -14.02 0.50
C GLU A 213 -12.43 -13.83 -0.93
N ILE A 214 -13.76 -13.87 -1.02
CA ILE A 214 -14.51 -13.83 -2.29
C ILE A 214 -14.78 -12.36 -2.66
N MET A 215 -14.84 -12.07 -3.96
CA MET A 215 -14.91 -10.71 -4.51
C MET A 215 -16.16 -9.89 -4.16
N ASP A 216 -17.15 -10.49 -3.48
CA ASP A 216 -18.45 -9.87 -3.27
C ASP A 216 -18.46 -8.90 -2.09
N SER A 217 -17.33 -8.70 -1.40
CA SER A 217 -17.20 -7.69 -0.34
C SER A 217 -16.99 -6.29 -0.93
N PRO A 218 -17.95 -5.35 -0.76
CA PRO A 218 -17.81 -3.97 -1.23
C PRO A 218 -16.63 -3.26 -0.55
N ASP A 219 -16.37 -3.64 0.69
CA ASP A 219 -15.28 -3.10 1.51
C ASP A 219 -13.91 -3.48 0.94
N LEU A 220 -13.74 -4.73 0.51
CA LEU A 220 -12.51 -5.18 -0.15
C LEU A 220 -12.32 -4.52 -1.52
N THR A 221 -13.41 -4.33 -2.27
CA THR A 221 -13.40 -3.60 -3.54
C THR A 221 -12.91 -2.15 -3.35
N ALA A 222 -13.40 -1.47 -2.31
CA ALA A 222 -12.98 -0.11 -1.97
C ALA A 222 -11.50 -0.06 -1.56
N ASP A 223 -11.04 -0.98 -0.70
CA ASP A 223 -9.63 -1.09 -0.31
C ASP A 223 -8.73 -1.32 -1.55
N VAL A 224 -9.09 -2.24 -2.45
CA VAL A 224 -8.33 -2.48 -3.69
C VAL A 224 -8.26 -1.24 -4.57
N ALA A 225 -9.39 -0.55 -4.79
CA ALA A 225 -9.42 0.66 -5.60
C ALA A 225 -8.49 1.74 -5.00
N GLU A 226 -8.59 1.98 -3.70
CA GLU A 226 -7.78 2.99 -3.01
C GLU A 226 -6.29 2.65 -3.03
N ALA A 227 -5.91 1.39 -2.77
CA ALA A 227 -4.51 0.98 -2.82
C ALA A 227 -3.92 1.15 -4.22
N LEU A 228 -4.67 0.82 -5.28
CA LEU A 228 -4.19 0.98 -6.65
C LEU A 228 -4.02 2.45 -7.02
N GLU A 229 -4.96 3.33 -6.63
CA GLU A 229 -4.83 4.78 -6.81
C GLU A 229 -3.61 5.33 -6.05
N THR A 230 -3.43 4.89 -4.80
CA THR A 230 -2.33 5.35 -3.95
C THR A 230 -0.98 4.82 -4.41
N ARG A 231 -0.91 3.60 -4.96
CA ARG A 231 0.31 3.03 -5.54
C ARG A 231 0.83 3.87 -6.70
N VAL A 232 -0.05 4.41 -7.53
CA VAL A 232 0.33 5.31 -8.65
C VAL A 232 0.99 6.59 -8.15
N ILE A 233 0.69 7.02 -6.92
CA ILE A 233 1.33 8.16 -6.28
C ILE A 233 2.71 7.76 -5.75
N LEU A 234 2.80 6.61 -5.07
CA LEU A 234 3.99 6.18 -4.31
C LEU A 234 5.06 5.43 -5.13
N ASP A 235 4.76 4.99 -6.34
CA ASP A 235 5.67 4.22 -7.18
C ASP A 235 5.74 4.74 -8.62
N LEU A 236 6.72 4.24 -9.38
CA LEU A 236 6.80 4.47 -10.81
C LEU A 236 5.83 3.55 -11.58
N PRO A 237 5.06 4.05 -12.55
CA PRO A 237 4.23 3.21 -13.42
C PRO A 237 5.01 2.09 -14.11
N GLU A 238 6.28 2.33 -14.43
CA GLU A 238 7.20 1.40 -15.06
C GLU A 238 7.54 0.19 -14.16
N LEU A 239 7.25 0.25 -12.85
CA LEU A 239 7.37 -0.91 -11.94
C LEU A 239 6.20 -1.90 -12.06
N LEU A 240 5.05 -1.50 -12.61
CA LEU A 240 3.85 -2.34 -12.65
C LEU A 240 4.05 -3.68 -13.37
N PRO A 241 4.71 -3.74 -14.55
CA PRO A 241 4.97 -5.01 -15.22
C PRO A 241 5.85 -5.96 -14.41
N TYR A 242 6.66 -5.43 -13.49
CA TYR A 242 7.46 -6.23 -12.57
C TYR A 242 6.53 -6.89 -11.55
N TYR A 243 5.72 -6.13 -10.80
CA TYR A 243 4.74 -6.71 -9.87
C TYR A 243 3.86 -7.79 -10.51
N ASP A 244 3.36 -7.54 -11.71
CA ASP A 244 2.50 -8.49 -12.44
C ASP A 244 3.24 -9.79 -12.78
N ARG A 245 4.55 -9.72 -13.05
CA ARG A 245 5.39 -10.90 -13.34
C ARG A 245 5.63 -11.75 -12.10
N LEU A 246 5.74 -11.16 -10.91
CA LEU A 246 5.93 -11.90 -9.66
C LEU A 246 4.73 -12.82 -9.36
N ASN A 247 3.51 -12.32 -9.61
CA ASN A 247 2.31 -13.12 -9.46
C ASN A 247 1.18 -12.65 -10.41
N PRO A 248 1.11 -13.21 -11.63
CA PRO A 248 0.09 -12.85 -12.61
C PRO A 248 -1.34 -13.18 -12.17
N VAL A 249 -1.51 -14.14 -11.26
CA VAL A 249 -2.83 -14.52 -10.73
C VAL A 249 -3.33 -13.44 -9.77
N PHE A 250 -2.45 -12.97 -8.86
CA PHE A 250 -2.77 -11.86 -7.97
C PHE A 250 -3.03 -10.56 -8.73
N ALA A 251 -2.23 -10.25 -9.75
CA ALA A 251 -2.47 -9.08 -10.59
C ALA A 251 -3.85 -9.11 -11.26
N LYS A 252 -4.24 -10.26 -11.84
CA LYS A 252 -5.59 -10.45 -12.40
C LYS A 252 -6.67 -10.35 -11.34
N TRP A 253 -6.41 -10.85 -10.13
CA TRP A 253 -7.34 -10.75 -9.01
C TRP A 253 -7.56 -9.28 -8.62
N LEU A 254 -6.50 -8.48 -8.47
CA LEU A 254 -6.61 -7.03 -8.20
C LEU A 254 -7.44 -6.31 -9.27
N THR A 255 -7.16 -6.54 -10.56
CA THR A 255 -7.90 -5.89 -11.67
C THR A 255 -9.39 -6.24 -11.65
N ARG A 256 -9.76 -7.46 -11.25
CA ARG A 256 -11.19 -7.83 -11.14
C ARG A 256 -11.89 -7.10 -10.01
N HIS A 257 -11.19 -6.85 -8.90
CA HIS A 257 -11.75 -6.15 -7.75
C HIS A 257 -11.76 -4.63 -7.93
N SER A 258 -10.93 -4.07 -8.82
CA SER A 258 -10.92 -2.62 -9.06
C SER A 258 -12.00 -2.11 -10.02
N VAL A 259 -12.71 -2.99 -10.73
CA VAL A 259 -13.68 -2.64 -11.80
C VAL A 259 -15.15 -2.89 -11.37
N ALA A 260 -15.39 -3.39 -10.15
CA ALA A 260 -16.72 -3.74 -9.66
C ALA A 260 -17.50 -2.56 -9.00
N GLY A 261 -17.08 -1.31 -9.22
CA GLY A 261 -17.69 -0.09 -8.65
C GLY A 261 -18.35 0.81 -9.70
#